data_AF-A0A1G0ZHY8-F1
#
_entry.id   AF-A0A1G0ZHY8-F1
#
_cell.length_a   1.000
_cell.length_b   1.000
_cell.length_c   1.000
_cell.angle_alpha   90.00
_cell.angle_beta   90.00
_cell.angle_gamma   90.00
#
_symmetry.space_group_name_H-M   'P 1'
#
loop_
_entity.id
_entity.type
_entity.pdbx_description
1 polymer ?
#
loop_
_entity_poly.entity_id
_entity_poly.type
_entity_poly.pdbx_seq_one_letter_code
_entity_poly.pdbx_strand_id
1 'polypeptide(L)'
;MNRKKTILLIFLYAILQFHLFCQDPPGPVKQEVQPTGIESKIGYLSFAEETAVQPDIQKIFIAPQTRLPIMSDAGEYYLFLVKIDFYSVCCLVPKYQKYMVLMEPSKDGRFMYFRGGIEAEIVPFMIRAGEDMPITGSDGKSYFVSVKRLGTNVTVKIPKDMEGLASSKESSFAKFAAEQRKKGLGYYNGTWIPAAQAEVLRNSQLDRETAKQRRWDNLKSQAEAGILILKIGKVLHGSYKGADKVSILFESEGVTRQYGTDDVVDIDLKKALSIGNLDSADSLVSKAKDLAAGYPGEARRCTEQAQTCLRKVNPSISELMGKAMDLGAQITKINSGIDDDLKSRNLVLYNYEAFQKETLEYHLRNGHVLLGKKTWILPEQMCRRCSGSGEIACAKCQATGKVNKKCPKCQNGRITCHICEGSGNRTCNVCSGVGEFIRTCSYCGGSGVVSGYYSYPCGTNIFLSGGTFMVGTSSWYGYPYYTTKTCPACNGNGRISIVCTYCGGYGKMICPKTEKCDLCNGVGFSKAMCPDCEGRGRIICRDCKGKGFSGQAQKFPGEDEKPPLPTDTPLPAGAGKSQKMAP
;
A
#
# COMPACT_ATOMS: atom_id res chain seq x y z
N MET A 1 -33.42 44.95 57.10
CA MET A 1 -33.27 44.33 55.75
C MET A 1 -33.39 42.79 55.72
N ASN A 2 -33.46 42.05 56.85
CA ASN A 2 -33.44 40.57 56.81
C ASN A 2 -34.80 39.85 56.70
N ARG A 3 -35.93 40.44 57.09
CA ARG A 3 -37.23 39.74 57.06
C ARG A 3 -37.79 39.45 55.66
N LYS A 4 -37.50 40.32 54.67
CA LYS A 4 -38.02 40.15 53.30
C LYS A 4 -37.35 38.99 52.54
N LYS A 5 -36.07 38.70 52.81
CA LYS A 5 -35.34 37.60 52.15
C LYS A 5 -35.77 36.23 52.68
N THR A 6 -36.05 36.10 53.97
CA THR A 6 -36.53 34.84 54.55
C THR A 6 -37.92 34.46 54.05
N ILE A 7 -38.82 35.43 53.90
CA ILE A 7 -40.18 35.17 53.37
C ILE A 7 -40.12 34.72 51.90
N LEU A 8 -39.25 35.32 51.08
CA LEU A 8 -39.06 34.92 49.68
C LEU A 8 -38.49 33.49 49.57
N LEU A 9 -37.56 33.11 50.45
CA LEU A 9 -36.95 31.78 50.47
C LEU A 9 -37.95 30.70 50.90
N ILE A 10 -38.82 30.99 51.87
CA ILE A 10 -39.89 30.08 52.27
C ILE A 10 -40.94 29.94 51.16
N PHE A 11 -41.27 31.02 50.45
CA PHE A 11 -42.19 30.96 49.31
C PHE A 11 -41.60 30.18 48.13
N LEU A 12 -40.33 30.38 47.81
CA LEU A 12 -39.63 29.60 46.78
C LEU A 12 -39.55 28.12 47.17
N TYR A 13 -39.29 27.79 48.43
CA TYR A 13 -39.27 26.41 48.90
C TYR A 13 -40.66 25.77 48.86
N ALA A 14 -41.73 26.52 49.20
CA ALA A 14 -43.10 26.05 49.12
C ALA A 14 -43.55 25.81 47.65
N ILE A 15 -43.18 26.70 46.72
CA ILE A 15 -43.47 26.52 45.28
C ILE A 15 -42.67 25.34 44.71
N LEU A 16 -41.42 25.13 45.14
CA LEU A 16 -40.62 23.98 44.73
C LEU A 16 -41.20 22.66 45.24
N GLN A 17 -41.73 22.63 46.47
CA GLN A 17 -42.40 21.46 47.04
C GLN A 17 -43.75 21.20 46.35
N PHE A 18 -44.50 22.24 45.98
CA PHE A 18 -45.77 22.07 45.26
C PHE A 18 -45.56 21.46 43.86
N HIS A 19 -44.45 21.78 43.18
CA HIS A 19 -44.11 21.12 41.91
C HIS A 19 -43.62 19.68 42.06
N LEU A 20 -43.11 19.29 43.23
CA LEU A 20 -42.70 17.91 43.50
C LEU A 20 -43.88 16.98 43.84
N PHE A 21 -45.01 17.53 44.32
CA PHE A 21 -46.18 16.73 44.73
C PHE A 21 -47.34 16.72 43.70
N CYS A 22 -47.27 17.50 42.62
CA CYS A 22 -48.20 17.43 41.49
C CYS A 22 -47.62 16.65 40.30
N GLN A 23 -46.79 15.64 40.54
CA GLN A 23 -46.62 14.59 39.54
C GLN A 23 -47.85 13.70 39.66
N ASP A 24 -48.75 13.79 38.67
CA ASP A 24 -49.72 12.73 38.43
C ASP A 24 -49.01 11.38 38.60
N PRO A 25 -49.62 10.40 39.29
CA PRO A 25 -48.99 9.09 39.46
C PRO A 25 -48.48 8.67 38.08
N PRO A 26 -47.18 8.34 37.92
CA PRO A 26 -46.59 8.13 36.62
C PRO A 26 -47.46 7.11 35.89
N GLY A 27 -48.28 7.61 34.96
CA GLY A 27 -49.07 6.73 34.11
C GLY A 27 -48.10 5.75 33.48
N PRO A 28 -48.53 4.52 33.17
CA PRO A 28 -47.66 3.50 32.62
C PRO A 28 -46.82 4.14 31.50
N VAL A 29 -45.50 4.21 31.72
CA VAL A 29 -44.58 4.92 30.83
C VAL A 29 -44.80 4.31 29.46
N LYS A 30 -45.41 5.09 28.54
CA LYS A 30 -45.67 4.64 27.18
C LYS A 30 -44.31 4.41 26.55
N GLN A 31 -43.88 3.16 26.53
CA GLN A 31 -42.62 2.77 25.94
C GLN A 31 -42.70 3.09 24.45
N GLU A 32 -41.80 3.97 24.00
CA GLU A 32 -41.76 4.37 22.60
C GLU A 32 -41.37 3.15 21.77
N VAL A 33 -42.31 2.67 20.94
CA VAL A 33 -42.09 1.48 20.11
C VAL A 33 -41.09 1.84 19.02
N GLN A 34 -39.85 1.40 19.18
CA GLN A 34 -38.78 1.59 18.20
C GLN A 34 -38.65 0.37 17.28
N PRO A 35 -38.27 0.57 16.01
CA PRO A 35 -38.01 -0.55 15.12
C PRO A 35 -36.87 -1.40 15.67
N THR A 36 -37.03 -2.72 15.59
CA THR A 36 -35.94 -3.65 15.88
C THR A 36 -34.83 -3.42 14.85
N GLY A 37 -33.57 -3.42 15.30
CA GLY A 37 -32.43 -3.23 14.38
C GLY A 37 -32.23 -4.38 13.38
N ILE A 38 -32.94 -5.49 13.58
CA ILE A 38 -32.93 -6.69 12.74
C ILE A 38 -34.38 -7.08 12.49
N GLU A 39 -34.72 -7.33 11.23
CA GLU A 39 -36.01 -7.88 10.83
C GLU A 39 -35.92 -9.41 10.81
N SER A 40 -36.82 -10.09 11.53
CA SER A 40 -36.86 -11.55 11.52
C SER A 40 -37.73 -12.09 10.38
N LYS A 41 -37.23 -13.10 9.68
CA LYS A 41 -38.00 -13.89 8.71
C LYS A 41 -38.88 -14.98 9.36
N ILE A 42 -38.60 -15.35 10.62
CA ILE A 42 -39.27 -16.43 11.34
C ILE A 42 -40.40 -15.86 12.22
N GLY A 43 -40.13 -14.74 12.89
CA GLY A 43 -41.07 -14.07 13.78
C GLY A 43 -40.36 -13.39 14.95
N TYR A 44 -41.14 -12.98 15.92
CA TYR A 44 -40.72 -12.24 17.10
C TYR A 44 -41.22 -12.98 18.34
N LEU A 45 -40.40 -12.97 19.39
CA LEU A 45 -40.79 -13.43 20.71
C LEU A 45 -40.96 -12.23 21.64
N SER A 46 -41.85 -12.35 22.62
CA SER A 46 -42.04 -11.36 23.66
C SER A 46 -42.53 -12.05 24.94
N PHE A 47 -42.28 -11.43 26.09
CA PHE A 47 -42.84 -11.85 27.38
C PHE A 47 -43.78 -10.76 27.89
N ALA A 48 -44.87 -11.15 28.55
CA ALA A 48 -45.78 -10.19 29.17
C ALA A 48 -45.18 -9.53 30.42
N GLU A 49 -44.30 -10.25 31.12
CA GLU A 49 -43.64 -9.83 32.35
C GLU A 49 -42.11 -9.91 32.21
N GLU A 50 -41.38 -9.24 33.10
CA GLU A 50 -39.92 -9.31 33.11
C GLU A 50 -39.48 -10.74 33.44
N THR A 51 -38.70 -11.35 32.55
CA THR A 51 -38.39 -12.78 32.61
C THR A 51 -36.89 -13.01 32.61
N ALA A 52 -36.41 -13.81 33.56
CA ALA A 52 -35.01 -14.21 33.67
C ALA A 52 -34.77 -15.52 32.91
N VAL A 53 -34.00 -15.46 31.82
CA VAL A 53 -33.61 -16.65 31.06
C VAL A 53 -32.47 -17.35 31.77
N GLN A 54 -32.75 -18.54 32.31
CA GLN A 54 -31.76 -19.36 33.00
C GLN A 54 -30.76 -19.95 32.00
N PRO A 55 -29.45 -19.95 32.31
CA PRO A 55 -28.44 -20.53 31.45
C PRO A 55 -28.36 -22.06 31.61
N ASP A 56 -28.06 -22.78 30.52
CA ASP A 56 -27.84 -24.24 30.54
C ASP A 56 -26.53 -24.63 31.25
N ILE A 57 -25.62 -23.68 31.43
CA ILE A 57 -24.29 -23.84 32.03
C ILE A 57 -24.06 -22.73 33.06
N GLN A 58 -23.44 -23.08 34.19
CA GLN A 58 -23.30 -22.15 35.32
C GLN A 58 -22.00 -21.34 35.28
N LYS A 59 -20.97 -21.79 34.54
CA LYS A 59 -19.66 -21.14 34.51
C LYS A 59 -19.04 -21.21 33.13
N ILE A 60 -18.18 -20.25 32.82
CA ILE A 60 -17.36 -20.22 31.61
C ILE A 60 -15.95 -19.71 31.91
N PHE A 61 -14.98 -20.20 31.15
CA PHE A 61 -13.64 -19.65 31.16
C PHE A 61 -13.48 -18.59 30.05
N ILE A 62 -13.26 -17.34 30.46
CA ILE A 62 -12.91 -16.24 29.56
C ILE A 62 -11.40 -16.33 29.28
N ALA A 63 -11.04 -16.54 28.01
CA ALA A 63 -9.66 -16.69 27.60
C ALA A 63 -8.85 -15.38 27.77
N PRO A 64 -7.51 -15.46 27.99
CA PRO A 64 -6.65 -14.29 27.96
C PRO A 64 -6.68 -13.59 26.58
N GLN A 65 -6.33 -12.32 26.58
CA GLN A 65 -6.34 -11.41 25.42
C GLN A 65 -7.73 -11.22 24.79
N THR A 66 -8.80 -11.56 25.52
CA THR A 66 -10.18 -11.32 25.08
C THR A 66 -10.59 -9.89 25.40
N ARG A 67 -11.31 -9.26 24.48
CA ARG A 67 -11.95 -7.95 24.71
C ARG A 67 -13.46 -8.11 24.74
N LEU A 68 -14.10 -7.78 25.86
CA LEU A 68 -15.55 -7.94 26.04
C LEU A 68 -16.23 -6.61 26.37
N PRO A 69 -17.48 -6.40 25.93
CA PRO A 69 -18.26 -5.22 26.33
C PRO A 69 -18.71 -5.34 27.80
N ILE A 70 -18.61 -4.23 28.53
CA ILE A 70 -19.10 -4.11 29.91
C ILE A 70 -20.61 -3.81 29.86
N MET A 71 -21.43 -4.68 30.46
CA MET A 71 -22.88 -4.54 30.56
C MET A 71 -23.34 -3.76 31.78
N SER A 72 -22.65 -3.98 32.89
CA SER A 72 -22.91 -3.30 34.14
C SER A 72 -21.62 -3.26 34.93
N ASP A 73 -21.38 -2.11 35.55
CA ASP A 73 -20.27 -1.89 36.47
C ASP A 73 -20.87 -1.66 37.86
N ALA A 74 -21.15 -2.76 38.58
CA ALA A 74 -21.67 -2.70 39.94
C ALA A 74 -20.51 -2.56 40.94
N GLY A 75 -20.79 -2.11 42.17
CA GLY A 75 -19.75 -1.93 43.19
C GLY A 75 -18.88 -3.17 43.42
N GLU A 76 -19.50 -4.35 43.40
CA GLU A 76 -18.87 -5.63 43.75
C GLU A 76 -18.51 -6.52 42.54
N TYR A 77 -19.04 -6.25 41.35
CA TYR A 77 -18.86 -7.12 40.18
C TYR A 77 -19.01 -6.37 38.85
N TYR A 78 -18.47 -6.98 37.80
CA TYR A 78 -18.76 -6.62 36.41
C TYR A 78 -19.70 -7.64 35.79
N LEU A 79 -20.63 -7.16 34.95
CA LEU A 79 -21.36 -8.01 34.01
C LEU A 79 -20.78 -7.85 32.61
N PHE A 80 -20.57 -8.98 31.93
CA PHE A 80 -20.06 -9.05 30.57
C PHE A 80 -21.00 -9.84 29.66
N LEU A 81 -20.96 -9.55 28.36
CA LEU A 81 -21.52 -10.44 27.35
C LEU A 81 -20.42 -11.30 26.77
N VAL A 82 -20.51 -12.61 26.98
CA VAL A 82 -19.57 -13.58 26.44
C VAL A 82 -20.25 -14.36 25.33
N LYS A 83 -19.63 -14.43 24.15
CA LYS A 83 -20.13 -15.21 23.02
C LYS A 83 -19.70 -16.67 23.15
N ILE A 84 -20.68 -17.58 23.13
CA ILE A 84 -20.48 -19.03 23.11
C ILE A 84 -21.10 -19.55 21.81
N ASP A 85 -20.26 -20.03 20.90
CA ASP A 85 -20.65 -20.45 19.55
C ASP A 85 -21.45 -19.37 18.79
N PHE A 86 -22.76 -19.54 18.68
CA PHE A 86 -23.68 -18.66 17.95
C PHE A 86 -24.58 -17.80 18.86
N TYR A 87 -24.48 -17.93 20.19
CA TYR A 87 -25.26 -17.11 21.13
C TYR A 87 -24.35 -16.43 22.17
N SER A 88 -24.93 -15.59 23.00
CA SER A 88 -24.26 -14.81 24.03
C SER A 88 -24.89 -15.11 25.39
N VAL A 89 -24.06 -15.14 26.42
CA VAL A 89 -24.47 -15.31 27.81
C VAL A 89 -24.03 -14.11 28.64
N CYS A 90 -24.75 -13.83 29.72
CA CYS A 90 -24.37 -12.82 30.69
C CYS A 90 -23.44 -13.44 31.74
N CYS A 91 -22.25 -12.89 31.91
CA CYS A 91 -21.27 -13.40 32.86
C CYS A 91 -20.95 -12.38 33.94
N LEU A 92 -20.96 -12.83 35.19
CA LEU A 92 -20.56 -12.09 36.37
C LEU A 92 -19.10 -12.40 36.73
N VAL A 93 -18.30 -11.34 36.90
CA VAL A 93 -16.94 -11.44 37.44
C VAL A 93 -16.84 -10.54 38.67
N PRO A 94 -16.59 -11.09 39.86
CA PRO A 94 -16.42 -10.29 41.07
C PRO A 94 -15.17 -9.39 40.99
N LYS A 95 -15.23 -8.21 41.61
CA LYS A 95 -14.11 -7.26 41.68
C LYS A 95 -13.09 -7.59 42.77
N TYR A 96 -12.70 -8.87 42.87
CA TYR A 96 -11.63 -9.27 43.77
C TYR A 96 -10.27 -8.82 43.21
N GLN A 97 -9.34 -8.46 44.10
CA GLN A 97 -8.01 -7.99 43.72
C GLN A 97 -7.31 -8.94 42.73
N LYS A 98 -7.49 -10.26 42.90
CA LYS A 98 -6.95 -11.29 41.99
C LYS A 98 -7.46 -11.22 40.55
N TYR A 99 -8.70 -10.77 40.34
CA TYR A 99 -9.29 -10.64 39.00
C TYR A 99 -9.00 -9.27 38.40
N MET A 100 -8.99 -8.22 39.23
CA MET A 100 -8.71 -6.85 38.79
C MET A 100 -7.34 -6.70 38.15
N VAL A 101 -6.31 -7.40 38.64
CA VAL A 101 -4.97 -7.37 38.00
C VAL A 101 -4.94 -8.02 36.61
N LEU A 102 -5.95 -8.83 36.27
CA LEU A 102 -6.10 -9.51 34.99
C LEU A 102 -7.04 -8.78 34.04
N MET A 103 -7.59 -7.64 34.44
CA MET A 103 -8.60 -6.90 33.69
C MET A 103 -8.17 -5.44 33.52
N GLU A 104 -8.28 -4.91 32.32
CA GLU A 104 -7.93 -3.53 31.98
C GLU A 104 -9.09 -2.87 31.23
N PRO A 105 -9.80 -1.90 31.84
CA PRO A 105 -10.89 -1.22 31.17
C PRO A 105 -10.33 -0.35 30.03
N SER A 106 -11.06 -0.28 28.93
CA SER A 106 -10.74 0.65 27.85
C SER A 106 -10.86 2.10 28.32
N LYS A 107 -10.19 3.04 27.63
CA LYS A 107 -10.22 4.46 27.98
C LYS A 107 -11.63 5.07 28.04
N ASP A 108 -12.56 4.52 27.25
CA ASP A 108 -13.97 4.93 27.21
C ASP A 108 -14.87 4.18 28.22
N GLY A 109 -14.31 3.24 28.99
CA GLY A 109 -15.03 2.43 29.98
C GLY A 109 -16.05 1.45 29.40
N ARG A 110 -16.12 1.29 28.07
CA ARG A 110 -17.14 0.45 27.41
C ARG A 110 -16.72 -1.01 27.27
N PHE A 111 -15.43 -1.28 27.30
CA PHE A 111 -14.88 -2.61 27.11
C PHE A 111 -13.90 -2.94 28.22
N MET A 112 -13.74 -4.24 28.47
CA MET A 112 -12.71 -4.78 29.34
C MET A 112 -11.77 -5.65 28.52
N TYR A 113 -10.47 -5.42 28.65
CA TYR A 113 -9.42 -6.26 28.09
C TYR A 113 -8.91 -7.22 29.17
N PHE A 114 -9.00 -8.52 28.91
CA PHE A 114 -8.59 -9.56 29.83
C PHE A 114 -7.13 -9.93 29.54
N ARG A 115 -6.20 -9.59 30.43
CA ARG A 115 -4.77 -9.93 30.31
C ARG A 115 -4.49 -11.41 30.64
N GLY A 116 -5.30 -12.00 31.52
CA GLY A 116 -5.23 -13.41 31.92
C GLY A 116 -6.58 -14.10 31.72
N GLY A 117 -6.57 -15.43 31.82
CA GLY A 117 -7.80 -16.21 31.80
C GLY A 117 -8.56 -16.13 33.13
N ILE A 118 -9.89 -16.03 33.06
CA ILE A 118 -10.76 -15.88 34.24
C ILE A 118 -11.95 -16.83 34.13
N GLU A 119 -12.21 -17.60 35.19
CA GLU A 119 -13.48 -18.32 35.34
C GLU A 119 -14.55 -17.33 35.81
N ALA A 120 -15.63 -17.20 35.04
CA ALA A 120 -16.76 -16.32 35.30
C ALA A 120 -18.05 -17.13 35.51
N GLU A 121 -18.92 -16.63 36.38
CA GLU A 121 -20.23 -17.22 36.64
C GLU A 121 -21.22 -16.74 35.58
N ILE A 122 -22.00 -17.65 35.00
CA ILE A 122 -23.05 -17.29 34.07
C ILE A 122 -24.32 -17.00 34.87
N VAL A 123 -24.84 -15.79 34.72
CA VAL A 123 -26.04 -15.33 35.42
C VAL A 123 -27.23 -15.26 34.46
N PRO A 124 -28.47 -15.32 34.98
CA PRO A 124 -29.65 -15.22 34.14
C PRO A 124 -29.67 -13.94 33.29
N PHE A 125 -30.13 -14.07 32.04
CA PHE A 125 -30.28 -12.92 31.15
C PHE A 125 -31.68 -12.34 31.30
N MET A 126 -31.78 -11.07 31.70
CA MET A 126 -33.06 -10.39 31.92
C MET A 126 -33.66 -9.89 30.59
N ILE A 127 -34.87 -10.36 30.29
CA ILE A 127 -35.72 -9.88 29.19
C ILE A 127 -36.81 -8.99 29.77
N ARG A 128 -36.95 -7.79 29.21
CA ARG A 128 -37.94 -6.82 29.69
C ARG A 128 -39.34 -7.20 29.23
N ALA A 129 -40.34 -6.95 30.07
CA ALA A 129 -41.75 -7.06 29.70
C ALA A 129 -42.04 -6.28 28.41
N GLY A 130 -42.75 -6.89 27.47
CA GLY A 130 -43.13 -6.30 26.18
C GLY A 130 -41.99 -6.10 25.19
N GLU A 131 -40.77 -6.55 25.48
CA GLU A 131 -39.66 -6.43 24.56
C GLU A 131 -39.80 -7.41 23.38
N ASP A 132 -39.83 -6.86 22.16
CA ASP A 132 -39.78 -7.66 20.95
C ASP A 132 -38.37 -8.16 20.64
N MET A 133 -38.26 -9.47 20.50
CA MET A 133 -37.00 -10.13 20.22
C MET A 133 -37.08 -10.86 18.87
N PRO A 134 -36.50 -10.29 17.79
CA PRO A 134 -36.47 -10.94 16.48
C PRO A 134 -35.78 -12.30 16.55
N ILE A 135 -36.45 -13.35 16.07
CA ILE A 135 -35.90 -14.70 15.99
C ILE A 135 -34.87 -14.74 14.86
N THR A 136 -33.60 -14.95 15.18
CA THR A 136 -32.51 -15.12 14.21
C THR A 136 -32.33 -16.57 13.77
N GLY A 137 -32.84 -17.51 14.56
CA GLY A 137 -32.81 -18.95 14.26
C GLY A 137 -33.54 -19.76 15.31
N SER A 138 -33.60 -21.07 15.13
CA SER A 138 -34.14 -22.00 16.12
C SER A 138 -33.49 -23.36 15.98
N ASP A 139 -33.33 -24.07 17.09
CA ASP A 139 -33.11 -25.51 17.08
C ASP A 139 -34.40 -26.24 17.46
N GLY A 140 -34.35 -27.56 17.64
CA GLY A 140 -35.53 -28.35 18.05
C GLY A 140 -36.14 -27.88 19.38
N LYS A 141 -35.32 -27.42 20.33
CA LYS A 141 -35.68 -27.15 21.73
C LYS A 141 -35.70 -25.66 22.10
N SER A 142 -35.05 -24.79 21.33
CA SER A 142 -34.84 -23.39 21.66
C SER A 142 -34.94 -22.47 20.45
N TYR A 143 -35.25 -21.21 20.71
CA TYR A 143 -35.11 -20.10 19.78
C TYR A 143 -33.80 -19.34 20.03
N PHE A 144 -33.22 -18.79 18.97
CA PHE A 144 -32.15 -17.81 19.04
C PHE A 144 -32.73 -16.47 18.66
N VAL A 145 -32.72 -15.51 19.58
CA VAL A 145 -33.29 -14.19 19.36
C VAL A 145 -32.25 -13.10 19.48
N SER A 146 -32.39 -12.02 18.72
CA SER A 146 -31.51 -10.86 18.86
C SER A 146 -32.13 -9.84 19.82
N VAL A 147 -31.34 -9.38 20.79
CA VAL A 147 -31.73 -8.41 21.80
C VAL A 147 -30.71 -7.27 21.80
N LYS A 148 -31.15 -6.02 21.91
CA LYS A 148 -30.24 -4.87 21.97
C LYS A 148 -29.98 -4.47 23.42
N ARG A 149 -28.72 -4.41 23.83
CA ARG A 149 -28.29 -3.96 25.17
C ARG A 149 -27.10 -3.01 25.03
N LEU A 150 -27.21 -1.82 25.64
CA LEU A 150 -26.17 -0.78 25.56
C LEU A 150 -25.66 -0.49 24.13
N GLY A 151 -26.56 -0.50 23.15
CA GLY A 151 -26.21 -0.28 21.74
C GLY A 151 -25.63 -1.49 20.99
N THR A 152 -25.40 -2.61 21.67
CA THR A 152 -24.89 -3.85 21.07
C THR A 152 -26.02 -4.85 20.87
N ASN A 153 -26.10 -5.48 19.69
CA ASN A 153 -27.02 -6.59 19.45
C ASN A 153 -26.37 -7.89 19.95
N VAL A 154 -27.07 -8.60 20.82
CA VAL A 154 -26.68 -9.92 21.35
C VAL A 154 -27.66 -10.97 20.90
N THR A 155 -27.20 -12.20 20.75
CA THR A 155 -28.07 -13.34 20.45
C THR A 155 -28.30 -14.12 21.72
N VAL A 156 -29.54 -14.28 22.16
CA VAL A 156 -29.91 -15.01 23.39
C VAL A 156 -30.62 -16.30 23.00
N LYS A 157 -30.31 -17.39 23.69
CA LYS A 157 -30.99 -18.69 23.53
C LYS A 157 -32.16 -18.76 24.50
N ILE A 158 -33.37 -19.00 24.00
CA ILE A 158 -34.60 -19.08 24.79
C ILE A 158 -35.25 -20.45 24.59
N PRO A 159 -35.47 -21.26 25.65
CA PRO A 159 -36.21 -22.52 25.56
C PRO A 159 -37.64 -22.32 25.03
N LYS A 160 -38.10 -23.22 24.16
CA LYS A 160 -39.44 -23.11 23.53
C LYS A 160 -40.60 -23.36 24.50
N ASP A 161 -40.33 -24.07 25.59
CA ASP A 161 -41.25 -24.47 26.65
C ASP A 161 -41.28 -23.48 27.82
N MET A 162 -40.58 -22.34 27.71
CA MET A 162 -40.56 -21.31 28.76
C MET A 162 -41.96 -20.68 28.93
N GLU A 163 -42.46 -20.67 30.16
CA GLU A 163 -43.77 -20.09 30.50
C GLU A 163 -43.82 -18.58 30.18
N GLY A 164 -44.97 -18.09 29.72
CA GLY A 164 -45.17 -16.68 29.36
C GLY A 164 -44.58 -16.26 28.01
N LEU A 165 -43.96 -17.17 27.27
CA LEU A 165 -43.40 -16.90 25.94
C LEU A 165 -44.51 -16.73 24.88
N ALA A 166 -44.70 -15.51 24.38
CA ALA A 166 -45.57 -15.23 23.25
C ALA A 166 -44.78 -15.15 21.95
N SER A 167 -45.34 -15.69 20.86
CA SER A 167 -44.76 -15.60 19.51
C SER A 167 -45.66 -14.81 18.56
N SER A 168 -45.06 -14.04 17.66
CA SER A 168 -45.78 -13.30 16.62
C SER A 168 -45.03 -13.31 15.30
N LYS A 169 -45.75 -13.29 14.18
CA LYS A 169 -45.12 -13.18 12.85
C LYS A 169 -44.61 -11.77 12.55
N GLU A 170 -45.21 -10.77 13.18
CA GLU A 170 -44.90 -9.35 12.98
C GLU A 170 -44.44 -8.72 14.30
N SER A 171 -43.50 -7.78 14.23
CA SER A 171 -43.09 -7.00 15.40
C SER A 171 -44.22 -6.06 15.86
N SER A 172 -44.24 -5.73 17.15
CA SER A 172 -44.99 -4.62 17.72
C SER A 172 -44.77 -3.33 16.92
N PHE A 173 -43.54 -3.05 16.47
CA PHE A 173 -43.26 -1.92 15.60
C PHE A 173 -43.96 -2.05 14.24
N ALA A 174 -43.96 -3.22 13.60
CA ALA A 174 -44.64 -3.41 12.32
C ALA A 174 -46.16 -3.22 12.45
N LYS A 175 -46.77 -3.72 13.53
CA LYS A 175 -48.18 -3.51 13.86
C LYS A 175 -48.49 -2.03 14.09
N PHE A 176 -47.70 -1.37 14.94
CA PHE A 176 -47.81 0.06 15.18
C PHE A 176 -47.61 0.87 13.90
N ALA A 177 -46.63 0.50 13.08
CA ALA A 177 -46.36 1.13 11.79
C ALA A 177 -47.52 0.98 10.81
N ALA A 178 -48.18 -0.18 10.78
CA ALA A 178 -49.38 -0.36 9.98
C ALA A 178 -50.52 0.57 10.42
N GLU A 179 -50.70 0.77 11.74
CA GLU A 179 -51.67 1.72 12.27
C GLU A 179 -51.31 3.18 11.94
N GLN A 180 -50.04 3.57 12.05
CA GLN A 180 -49.60 4.92 11.70
C GLN A 180 -49.70 5.19 10.20
N ARG A 181 -49.45 4.19 9.35
CA ARG A 181 -49.66 4.29 7.90
C ARG A 181 -51.13 4.51 7.55
N LYS A 182 -52.07 3.87 8.27
CA LYS A 182 -53.51 4.13 8.12
C LYS A 182 -53.87 5.60 8.45
N LYS A 183 -53.07 6.28 9.28
CA LYS A 183 -53.19 7.72 9.59
C LYS A 183 -52.46 8.63 8.58
N GLY A 184 -51.90 8.09 7.51
CA GLY A 184 -51.13 8.84 6.51
C GLY A 184 -49.72 9.26 6.98
N LEU A 185 -49.19 8.63 8.03
CA LEU A 185 -47.85 8.89 8.55
C LEU A 185 -46.84 7.85 8.05
N GLY A 186 -45.62 8.31 7.76
CA GLY A 186 -44.45 7.50 7.44
C GLY A 186 -43.35 7.70 8.47
N TYR A 187 -42.68 6.62 8.84
CA TYR A 187 -41.52 6.67 9.73
C TYR A 187 -40.26 7.08 8.95
N TYR A 188 -39.54 8.09 9.44
CA TYR A 188 -38.27 8.55 8.88
C TYR A 188 -37.37 9.07 10.02
N ASN A 189 -36.13 8.57 10.11
CA ASN A 189 -35.12 8.97 11.09
C ASN A 189 -35.64 9.11 12.54
N GLY A 190 -36.39 8.12 13.03
CA GLY A 190 -36.88 8.12 14.42
C GLY A 190 -38.24 8.76 14.62
N THR A 191 -38.78 9.47 13.62
CA THR A 191 -40.01 10.27 13.80
C THR A 191 -41.10 9.85 12.80
N TRP A 192 -42.36 9.94 13.24
CA TRP A 192 -43.53 9.79 12.37
C TRP A 192 -43.90 11.15 11.77
N ILE A 193 -43.78 11.27 10.45
CA ILE A 193 -44.09 12.49 9.68
C ILE A 193 -45.09 12.14 8.57
N PRO A 194 -45.76 13.10 7.90
CA PRO A 194 -46.63 12.81 6.77
C PRO A 194 -45.94 11.93 5.71
N ALA A 195 -46.63 10.89 5.23
CA ALA A 195 -46.03 9.87 4.36
C ALA A 195 -45.40 10.48 3.08
N ALA A 196 -46.03 11.48 2.49
CA ALA A 196 -45.49 12.21 1.34
C ALA A 196 -44.16 12.92 1.66
N GLN A 197 -44.06 13.54 2.85
CA GLN A 197 -42.82 14.19 3.29
C GLN A 197 -41.71 13.16 3.58
N ALA A 198 -42.05 12.03 4.21
CA ALA A 198 -41.10 10.93 4.42
C ALA A 198 -40.53 10.43 3.10
N GLU A 199 -41.35 10.30 2.06
CA GLU A 199 -40.93 9.82 0.75
C GLU A 199 -39.99 10.81 0.04
N VAL A 200 -40.30 12.11 0.10
CA VAL A 200 -39.40 13.17 -0.43
C VAL A 200 -38.05 13.13 0.27
N LEU A 201 -38.02 12.93 1.60
CA LEU A 201 -36.77 12.84 2.35
C LEU A 201 -35.97 11.56 2.04
N ARG A 202 -36.64 10.42 1.84
CA ARG A 202 -35.99 9.17 1.39
C ARG A 202 -35.38 9.32 0.01
N ASN A 203 -36.11 9.87 -0.94
CA ASN A 203 -35.61 10.12 -2.29
C ASN A 203 -34.44 11.11 -2.27
N SER A 204 -34.53 12.18 -1.49
CA SER A 204 -33.41 13.12 -1.32
C SER A 204 -32.18 12.48 -0.69
N GLN A 205 -32.35 11.57 0.28
CA GLN A 205 -31.24 10.82 0.85
C GLN A 205 -30.62 9.85 -0.17
N LEU A 206 -31.45 9.13 -0.92
CA LEU A 206 -31.00 8.22 -1.97
C LEU A 206 -30.24 8.97 -3.07
N ASP A 207 -30.70 10.16 -3.46
CA ASP A 207 -30.02 11.03 -4.42
C ASP A 207 -28.65 11.48 -3.90
N ARG A 208 -28.56 11.84 -2.61
CA ARG A 208 -27.29 12.20 -1.96
C ARG A 208 -26.32 11.02 -1.89
N GLU A 209 -26.82 9.83 -1.54
CA GLU A 209 -26.01 8.60 -1.49
C GLU A 209 -25.54 8.20 -2.89
N THR A 210 -26.40 8.30 -3.90
CA THR A 210 -26.05 8.06 -5.31
C THR A 210 -25.02 9.07 -5.82
N ALA A 211 -25.17 10.35 -5.49
CA ALA A 211 -24.19 11.38 -5.83
C ALA A 211 -22.85 11.15 -5.12
N LYS A 212 -22.86 10.74 -3.85
CA LYS A 212 -21.65 10.40 -3.10
C LYS A 212 -20.94 9.18 -3.69
N GLN A 213 -21.70 8.15 -4.05
CA GLN A 213 -21.17 6.95 -4.69
C GLN A 213 -20.56 7.27 -6.06
N ARG A 214 -21.25 8.08 -6.88
CA ARG A 214 -20.72 8.53 -8.17
C ARG A 214 -19.41 9.31 -8.01
N ARG A 215 -19.32 10.22 -7.03
CA ARG A 215 -18.08 10.95 -6.73
C ARG A 215 -16.95 10.02 -6.31
N TRP A 216 -17.27 9.02 -5.50
CA TRP A 216 -16.32 8.00 -5.07
C TRP A 216 -15.79 7.18 -6.25
N ASP A 217 -16.68 6.74 -7.15
CA ASP A 217 -16.32 5.97 -8.33
C ASP A 217 -15.47 6.81 -9.31
N ASN A 218 -15.80 8.10 -9.47
CA ASN A 218 -14.98 9.05 -10.24
C ASN A 218 -13.58 9.21 -9.64
N LEU A 219 -13.48 9.46 -8.32
CA LEU A 219 -12.21 9.58 -7.61
C LEU A 219 -11.33 8.34 -7.80
N LYS A 220 -11.91 7.16 -7.60
CA LYS A 220 -11.21 5.88 -7.74
C LYS A 220 -10.75 5.65 -9.18
N SER A 221 -11.61 5.92 -10.15
CA SER A 221 -11.27 5.78 -11.58
C SER A 221 -10.14 6.71 -12.00
N GLN A 222 -10.13 7.96 -11.52
CA GLN A 222 -9.04 8.89 -11.74
C GLN A 222 -7.72 8.35 -11.14
N ALA A 223 -7.75 7.91 -9.88
CA ALA A 223 -6.59 7.36 -9.19
C ALA A 223 -6.01 6.13 -9.89
N GLU A 224 -6.86 5.19 -10.30
CA GLU A 224 -6.46 3.98 -11.03
C GLU A 224 -5.82 4.31 -12.38
N ALA A 225 -6.25 5.41 -13.01
CA ALA A 225 -5.63 5.95 -14.22
C ALA A 225 -4.32 6.71 -13.97
N GLY A 226 -3.88 6.83 -12.72
CA GLY A 226 -2.62 7.47 -12.34
C GLY A 226 -2.66 8.99 -12.32
N ILE A 227 -3.84 9.61 -12.34
CA ILE A 227 -4.01 11.07 -12.37
C ILE A 227 -5.03 11.48 -11.30
N LEU A 228 -4.73 12.50 -10.50
CA LEU A 228 -5.70 13.16 -9.62
C LEU A 228 -5.70 14.67 -9.86
N ILE A 229 -6.89 15.28 -9.90
CA ILE A 229 -7.03 16.74 -10.04
C ILE A 229 -7.62 17.29 -8.76
N LEU A 230 -6.78 17.94 -7.96
CA LEU A 230 -7.20 18.51 -6.69
C LEU A 230 -8.09 19.73 -6.91
N LYS A 231 -8.99 20.03 -5.97
CA LYS A 231 -9.86 21.23 -6.03
C LYS A 231 -9.09 22.55 -6.10
N ILE A 232 -7.84 22.56 -5.62
CA ILE A 232 -6.91 23.69 -5.76
C ILE A 232 -6.35 23.87 -7.19
N GLY A 233 -6.80 23.04 -8.15
CA GLY A 233 -6.34 23.06 -9.55
C GLY A 233 -5.02 22.31 -9.80
N LYS A 234 -4.37 21.77 -8.75
CA LYS A 234 -3.14 20.99 -8.89
C LYS A 234 -3.43 19.61 -9.49
N VAL A 235 -2.70 19.25 -10.53
CA VAL A 235 -2.68 17.91 -11.11
C VAL A 235 -1.58 17.08 -10.44
N LEU A 236 -1.91 15.86 -10.04
CA LEU A 236 -0.97 14.89 -9.50
C LEU A 236 -0.86 13.71 -10.45
N HIS A 237 0.37 13.36 -10.83
CA HIS A 237 0.70 12.13 -11.55
C HIS A 237 1.27 11.12 -10.56
N GLY A 238 0.80 9.88 -10.59
CA GLY A 238 1.16 8.93 -9.55
C GLY A 238 0.61 7.52 -9.73
N SER A 239 0.60 6.77 -8.64
CA SER A 239 0.07 5.40 -8.59
C SER A 239 -0.91 5.22 -7.45
N TYR A 240 -2.02 4.56 -7.74
CA TYR A 240 -3.01 4.14 -6.76
C TYR A 240 -2.47 2.99 -5.90
N LYS A 241 -2.55 3.14 -4.57
CA LYS A 241 -2.04 2.17 -3.59
C LYS A 241 -3.15 1.40 -2.85
N GLY A 242 -4.40 1.82 -3.00
CA GLY A 242 -5.54 1.21 -2.32
C GLY A 242 -6.55 2.27 -1.87
N ALA A 243 -7.63 1.82 -1.25
CA ALA A 243 -8.69 2.68 -0.73
C ALA A 243 -9.30 2.09 0.53
N ASP A 244 -9.82 2.96 1.38
CA ASP A 244 -10.75 2.62 2.46
C ASP A 244 -12.19 2.99 2.06
N LYS A 245 -13.12 3.10 3.04
CA LYS A 245 -14.53 3.41 2.77
C LYS A 245 -14.79 4.86 2.35
N VAL A 246 -13.83 5.77 2.56
CA VAL A 246 -14.04 7.23 2.41
C VAL A 246 -12.93 7.94 1.66
N SER A 247 -11.79 7.28 1.41
CA SER A 247 -10.60 7.87 0.83
C SER A 247 -9.70 6.86 0.10
N ILE A 248 -8.89 7.38 -0.81
CA ILE A 248 -7.87 6.63 -1.55
C ILE A 248 -6.48 6.92 -1.01
N LEU A 249 -5.56 5.97 -1.14
CA LEU A 249 -4.13 6.16 -0.97
C LEU A 249 -3.47 6.31 -2.34
N PHE A 250 -2.82 7.44 -2.58
CA PHE A 250 -2.21 7.77 -3.86
C PHE A 250 -0.77 8.23 -3.67
N GLU A 251 0.15 7.60 -4.38
CA GLU A 251 1.58 7.93 -4.35
C GLU A 251 1.95 8.83 -5.53
N SER A 252 2.42 10.03 -5.23
CA SER A 252 2.92 10.99 -6.22
C SER A 252 4.25 11.55 -5.72
N GLU A 253 5.22 11.71 -6.61
CA GLU A 253 6.56 12.24 -6.26
C GLU A 253 7.25 11.41 -5.14
N GLY A 254 6.98 10.10 -5.06
CA GLY A 254 7.52 9.20 -4.03
C GLY A 254 6.88 9.34 -2.64
N VAL A 255 5.79 10.11 -2.51
CA VAL A 255 5.06 10.31 -1.26
C VAL A 255 3.64 9.76 -1.39
N THR A 256 3.25 8.84 -0.51
CA THR A 256 1.87 8.34 -0.42
C THR A 256 1.05 9.25 0.48
N ARG A 257 -0.08 9.75 -0.05
CA ARG A 257 -1.03 10.59 0.70
C ARG A 257 -2.45 10.04 0.57
N GLN A 258 -3.28 10.37 1.54
CA GLN A 258 -4.70 10.01 1.59
C GLN A 258 -5.54 11.14 1.02
N TYR A 259 -6.49 10.83 0.13
CA TYR A 259 -7.39 11.81 -0.49
C TYR A 259 -8.84 11.34 -0.43
N GLY A 260 -9.74 12.20 0.03
CA GLY A 260 -11.18 11.98 0.02
C GLY A 260 -11.85 12.58 -1.22
N THR A 261 -13.15 12.32 -1.37
CA THR A 261 -13.98 12.92 -2.43
C THR A 261 -14.06 14.44 -2.34
N ASP A 262 -13.72 15.02 -1.19
CA ASP A 262 -13.73 16.47 -0.99
C ASP A 262 -12.41 17.15 -1.40
N ASP A 263 -11.33 16.40 -1.63
CA ASP A 263 -10.03 16.95 -2.04
C ASP A 263 -9.90 17.05 -3.57
N VAL A 264 -10.68 16.26 -4.29
CA VAL A 264 -10.57 16.05 -5.74
C VAL A 264 -11.77 16.66 -6.47
N VAL A 265 -11.52 17.18 -7.67
CA VAL A 265 -12.57 17.75 -8.54
C VAL A 265 -13.47 16.62 -9.05
N ASP A 266 -14.78 16.81 -8.92
CA ASP A 266 -15.80 15.89 -9.45
C ASP A 266 -15.97 16.08 -10.97
N ILE A 267 -15.03 15.52 -11.73
CA ILE A 267 -15.04 15.49 -13.19
C ILE A 267 -14.94 14.05 -13.69
N ASP A 268 -15.46 13.83 -14.90
CA ASP A 268 -15.40 12.53 -15.54
C ASP A 268 -13.95 12.13 -15.90
N LEU A 269 -13.72 10.83 -15.98
CA LEU A 269 -12.39 10.27 -16.24
C LEU A 269 -11.77 10.79 -17.55
N LYS A 270 -12.55 10.96 -18.63
CA LYS A 270 -12.01 11.38 -19.93
C LYS A 270 -11.50 12.81 -19.87
N LYS A 271 -12.23 13.69 -19.16
CA LYS A 271 -11.80 15.06 -18.87
C LYS A 271 -10.56 15.08 -17.98
N ALA A 272 -10.53 14.26 -16.92
CA ALA A 272 -9.38 14.18 -16.03
C ALA A 272 -8.10 13.72 -16.76
N LEU A 273 -8.20 12.68 -17.59
CA LEU A 273 -7.09 12.20 -18.44
C LEU A 273 -6.59 13.28 -19.40
N SER A 274 -7.50 14.05 -20.00
CA SER A 274 -7.14 15.13 -20.93
C SER A 274 -6.39 16.27 -20.23
N ILE A 275 -6.83 16.65 -19.02
CA ILE A 275 -6.15 17.64 -18.19
C ILE A 275 -4.76 17.12 -17.76
N GLY A 276 -4.66 15.85 -17.34
CA GLY A 276 -3.38 15.24 -16.97
C GLY A 276 -2.40 15.18 -18.15
N ASN A 277 -2.86 14.80 -19.34
CA ASN A 277 -2.02 14.80 -20.54
C ASN A 277 -1.53 16.21 -20.92
N LEU A 278 -2.37 17.24 -20.76
CA LEU A 278 -1.97 18.63 -20.97
C LEU A 278 -0.91 19.08 -19.96
N ASP A 279 -1.11 18.78 -18.68
CA ASP A 279 -0.16 19.11 -17.61
C ASP A 279 1.21 18.43 -17.82
N SER A 280 1.19 17.14 -18.21
CA SER A 280 2.41 16.41 -18.60
C SER A 280 3.12 17.04 -19.79
N ALA A 281 2.36 17.45 -20.83
CA ALA A 281 2.92 18.11 -22.00
C ALA A 281 3.54 19.46 -21.64
N ASP A 282 2.88 20.25 -20.81
CA ASP A 282 3.34 21.56 -20.33
C ASP A 282 4.66 21.46 -19.54
N SER A 283 4.75 20.47 -18.64
CA SER A 283 5.98 20.16 -17.89
C SER A 283 7.14 19.75 -18.81
N LEU A 284 6.86 18.88 -19.80
CA LEU A 284 7.86 18.44 -20.79
C LEU A 284 8.32 19.58 -21.71
N VAL A 285 7.41 20.47 -22.13
CA VAL A 285 7.74 21.66 -22.92
C VAL A 285 8.62 22.62 -22.12
N SER A 286 8.31 22.83 -20.84
CA SER A 286 9.12 23.67 -19.95
C SER A 286 10.54 23.10 -19.80
N LYS A 287 10.66 21.80 -19.52
CA LYS A 287 11.96 21.11 -19.47
C LYS A 287 12.72 21.16 -20.79
N ALA A 288 12.03 21.04 -21.93
CA ALA A 288 12.66 21.14 -23.24
C ALA A 288 13.26 22.54 -23.49
N LYS A 289 12.61 23.61 -23.04
CA LYS A 289 13.15 24.98 -23.14
C LYS A 289 14.46 25.11 -22.37
N ASP A 290 14.51 24.58 -21.14
CA ASP A 290 15.71 24.63 -20.29
C ASP A 290 16.88 23.84 -20.90
N LEU A 291 16.59 22.72 -21.57
CA LEU A 291 17.60 21.86 -22.18
C LEU A 291 18.05 22.32 -23.58
N ALA A 292 17.26 23.15 -24.27
CA ALA A 292 17.48 23.44 -25.70
C ALA A 292 18.88 23.97 -26.03
N ALA A 293 19.44 24.83 -25.16
CA ALA A 293 20.76 25.43 -25.39
C ALA A 293 21.94 24.46 -25.14
N GLY A 294 21.84 23.59 -24.13
CA GLY A 294 22.94 22.72 -23.70
C GLY A 294 22.86 21.28 -24.22
N TYR A 295 21.64 20.76 -24.35
CA TYR A 295 21.34 19.35 -24.63
C TYR A 295 20.22 19.24 -25.67
N PRO A 296 20.45 19.69 -26.92
CA PRO A 296 19.41 19.80 -27.95
C PRO A 296 18.70 18.47 -28.25
N GLY A 297 19.42 17.35 -28.17
CA GLY A 297 18.84 16.04 -28.36
C GLY A 297 17.88 15.62 -27.25
N GLU A 298 18.20 15.90 -25.98
CA GLU A 298 17.29 15.64 -24.86
C GLU A 298 16.07 16.58 -24.89
N ALA A 299 16.27 17.83 -25.30
CA ALA A 299 15.18 18.76 -25.54
C ALA A 299 14.24 18.24 -26.63
N ARG A 300 14.77 17.75 -27.77
CA ARG A 300 13.97 17.13 -28.84
C ARG A 300 13.21 15.90 -28.36
N ARG A 301 13.82 15.06 -27.52
CA ARG A 301 13.12 13.92 -26.90
C ARG A 301 11.95 14.38 -26.03
N CYS A 302 12.13 15.44 -25.24
CA CYS A 302 11.07 15.99 -24.42
C CYS A 302 9.92 16.57 -25.27
N THR A 303 10.21 17.26 -26.38
CA THR A 303 9.16 17.80 -27.25
C THR A 303 8.37 16.70 -27.96
N GLU A 304 9.00 15.62 -28.40
CA GLU A 304 8.30 14.45 -28.98
C GLU A 304 7.41 13.72 -27.96
N GLN A 305 7.89 13.58 -26.72
CA GLN A 305 7.07 13.06 -25.62
C GLN A 305 5.88 13.98 -25.32
N ALA A 306 6.09 15.30 -25.28
CA ALA A 306 5.02 16.27 -25.10
C ALA A 306 3.97 16.17 -26.22
N GLN A 307 4.42 16.04 -27.48
CA GLN A 307 3.51 15.85 -28.62
C GLN A 307 2.72 14.55 -28.52
N THR A 308 3.32 13.48 -27.98
CA THR A 308 2.62 12.22 -27.69
C THR A 308 1.54 12.40 -26.63
N CYS A 309 1.79 13.20 -25.59
CA CYS A 309 0.77 13.57 -24.60
C CYS A 309 -0.34 14.41 -25.23
N LEU A 310 -0.02 15.41 -26.07
CA LEU A 310 -1.02 16.25 -26.75
C LEU A 310 -1.97 15.43 -27.65
N ARG A 311 -1.46 14.40 -28.35
CA ARG A 311 -2.31 13.50 -29.16
C ARG A 311 -3.32 12.69 -28.35
N LYS A 312 -3.11 12.53 -27.03
CA LYS A 312 -4.02 11.83 -26.12
C LYS A 312 -5.07 12.75 -25.49
N VAL A 313 -4.99 14.06 -25.73
CA VAL A 313 -6.01 15.02 -25.25
C VAL A 313 -7.27 14.82 -26.09
N ASN A 314 -8.42 14.63 -25.44
CA ASN A 314 -9.66 14.37 -26.15
C ASN A 314 -10.15 15.64 -26.89
N PRO A 315 -10.29 15.61 -28.23
CA PRO A 315 -10.71 16.77 -29.01
C PRO A 315 -12.16 17.22 -28.73
N SER A 316 -13.00 16.36 -28.13
CA SER A 316 -14.38 16.73 -27.79
C SER A 316 -14.48 17.72 -26.62
N ILE A 317 -13.37 18.04 -25.95
CA ILE A 317 -13.32 18.95 -24.80
C ILE A 317 -12.78 20.30 -25.27
N SER A 318 -13.65 21.12 -25.85
CA SER A 318 -13.30 22.36 -26.54
C SER A 318 -12.50 23.34 -25.68
N GLU A 319 -12.82 23.47 -24.38
CA GLU A 319 -12.11 24.33 -23.43
C GLU A 319 -10.61 23.97 -23.27
N LEU A 320 -10.21 22.73 -23.58
CA LEU A 320 -8.83 22.26 -23.48
C LEU A 320 -8.04 22.42 -24.79
N MET A 321 -8.74 22.58 -25.92
CA MET A 321 -8.11 22.61 -27.25
C MET A 321 -7.25 23.86 -27.48
N GLY A 322 -7.67 25.01 -26.95
CA GLY A 322 -6.85 26.24 -27.02
C GLY A 322 -5.47 26.03 -26.41
N LYS A 323 -5.42 25.53 -25.15
CA LYS A 323 -4.15 25.23 -24.47
C LYS A 323 -3.33 24.17 -25.21
N ALA A 324 -3.97 23.15 -25.81
CA ALA A 324 -3.29 22.12 -26.59
C ALA A 324 -2.61 22.71 -27.85
N MET A 325 -3.29 23.62 -28.56
CA MET A 325 -2.76 24.30 -29.74
C MET A 325 -1.59 25.22 -29.38
N ASP A 326 -1.70 25.97 -28.28
CA ASP A 326 -0.63 26.84 -27.80
C ASP A 326 0.63 26.04 -27.45
N LEU A 327 0.48 24.91 -26.77
CA LEU A 327 1.60 24.00 -26.49
C LEU A 327 2.19 23.39 -27.78
N GLY A 328 1.33 23.06 -28.75
CA GLY A 328 1.77 22.60 -30.07
C GLY A 328 2.62 23.66 -30.80
N ALA A 329 2.21 24.92 -30.78
CA ALA A 329 2.97 26.03 -31.36
C ALA A 329 4.32 26.24 -30.65
N GLN A 330 4.35 26.12 -29.32
CA GLN A 330 5.59 26.19 -28.55
C GLN A 330 6.56 25.05 -28.89
N ILE A 331 6.06 23.82 -29.04
CA ILE A 331 6.86 22.67 -29.48
C ILE A 331 7.50 22.95 -30.84
N THR A 332 6.72 23.45 -31.80
CA THR A 332 7.23 23.82 -33.14
C THR A 332 8.33 24.87 -33.04
N LYS A 333 8.13 25.92 -32.23
CA LYS A 333 9.12 26.99 -32.02
C LYS A 333 10.42 26.49 -31.38
N ILE A 334 10.33 25.60 -30.39
CA ILE A 334 11.51 25.00 -29.74
C ILE A 334 12.27 24.13 -30.75
N ASN A 335 11.55 23.30 -31.50
CA ASN A 335 12.13 22.41 -32.49
C ASN A 335 12.85 23.18 -33.60
N SER A 336 12.25 24.25 -34.13
CA SER A 336 12.92 25.09 -35.13
C SER A 336 14.16 25.77 -34.55
N GLY A 337 14.10 26.27 -33.30
CA GLY A 337 15.25 26.87 -32.63
C GLY A 337 16.41 25.88 -32.42
N ILE A 338 16.11 24.63 -32.06
CA ILE A 338 17.10 23.54 -31.97
C ILE A 338 17.73 23.29 -33.35
N ASP A 339 16.91 23.20 -34.40
CA ASP A 339 17.39 22.89 -35.75
C ASP A 339 18.28 24.03 -36.31
N ASP A 340 17.91 25.30 -36.06
CA ASP A 340 18.70 26.48 -36.44
C ASP A 340 20.04 26.55 -35.70
N ASP A 341 20.03 26.31 -34.38
CA ASP A 341 21.23 26.32 -33.55
C ASP A 341 22.20 25.19 -33.94
N LEU A 342 21.71 23.98 -34.18
CA LEU A 342 22.52 22.87 -34.69
C LEU A 342 23.14 23.18 -36.04
N LYS A 343 22.34 23.73 -36.96
CA LYS A 343 22.80 24.14 -38.30
C LYS A 343 23.90 25.20 -38.22
N SER A 344 23.77 26.18 -37.33
CA SER A 344 24.79 27.23 -37.13
C SER A 344 26.14 26.67 -36.67
N ARG A 345 26.13 25.51 -35.99
CA ARG A 345 27.32 24.81 -35.47
C ARG A 345 27.80 23.67 -36.37
N ASN A 346 27.21 23.51 -37.56
CA ASN A 346 27.40 22.38 -38.46
C ASN A 346 27.15 20.99 -37.80
N LEU A 347 26.21 20.96 -36.86
CA LEU A 347 25.79 19.77 -36.15
C LEU A 347 24.46 19.25 -36.71
N VAL A 348 24.22 17.96 -36.54
CA VAL A 348 22.98 17.26 -36.88
C VAL A 348 22.62 16.28 -35.77
N LEU A 349 21.33 16.10 -35.51
CA LEU A 349 20.85 15.11 -34.54
C LEU A 349 20.67 13.73 -35.19
N TYR A 350 21.19 12.72 -34.51
CA TYR A 350 20.91 11.31 -34.82
C TYR A 350 20.68 10.55 -33.51
N ASN A 351 19.53 9.91 -33.37
CA ASN A 351 19.11 9.24 -32.12
C ASN A 351 19.25 10.13 -30.87
N TYR A 352 18.87 11.40 -30.98
CA TYR A 352 18.97 12.42 -29.91
C TYR A 352 20.39 12.72 -29.44
N GLU A 353 21.41 12.42 -30.25
CA GLU A 353 22.80 12.82 -30.01
C GLU A 353 23.26 13.74 -31.14
N ALA A 354 24.01 14.78 -30.81
CA ALA A 354 24.50 15.76 -31.78
C ALA A 354 25.86 15.32 -32.35
N PHE A 355 25.96 15.27 -33.68
CA PHE A 355 27.18 14.92 -34.40
C PHE A 355 27.55 16.02 -35.38
N GLN A 356 28.84 16.17 -35.66
CA GLN A 356 29.28 16.92 -36.85
C GLN A 356 28.66 16.29 -38.10
N LYS A 357 28.15 17.12 -39.00
CA LYS A 357 27.41 16.68 -40.18
C LYS A 357 28.22 15.71 -41.04
N GLU A 358 29.48 16.03 -41.31
CA GLU A 358 30.36 15.21 -42.14
C GLU A 358 30.67 13.87 -41.47
N THR A 359 30.83 13.86 -40.14
CA THR A 359 31.04 12.64 -39.34
C THR A 359 29.83 11.71 -39.46
N LEU A 360 28.62 12.23 -39.28
CA LEU A 360 27.41 11.42 -39.39
C LEU A 360 27.25 10.89 -40.81
N GLU A 361 27.40 11.73 -41.83
CA GLU A 361 27.29 11.34 -43.23
C GLU A 361 28.31 10.26 -43.62
N TYR A 362 29.56 10.37 -43.14
CA TYR A 362 30.56 9.34 -43.32
C TYR A 362 30.10 8.01 -42.70
N HIS A 363 29.61 8.03 -41.47
CA HIS A 363 29.19 6.80 -40.80
C HIS A 363 27.97 6.15 -41.48
N LEU A 364 26.95 6.93 -41.83
CA LEU A 364 25.77 6.44 -42.52
C LEU A 364 26.10 5.91 -43.92
N ARG A 365 26.96 6.61 -44.69
CA ARG A 365 27.39 6.18 -46.04
C ARG A 365 28.14 4.86 -46.01
N ASN A 366 28.91 4.61 -44.95
CA ASN A 366 29.65 3.35 -44.76
C ASN A 366 28.80 2.26 -44.06
N GLY A 367 27.51 2.50 -43.84
CA GLY A 367 26.61 1.53 -43.21
C GLY A 367 26.89 1.28 -41.73
N HIS A 368 27.61 2.18 -41.04
CA HIS A 368 27.84 2.06 -39.60
C HIS A 368 26.55 2.27 -38.80
N VAL A 369 26.46 1.62 -37.66
CA VAL A 369 25.36 1.73 -36.70
C VAL A 369 25.90 2.30 -35.38
N LEU A 370 25.13 3.19 -34.76
CA LEU A 370 25.49 3.80 -33.48
C LEU A 370 25.10 2.88 -32.31
N LEU A 371 26.11 2.44 -31.56
CA LEU A 371 26.00 1.62 -30.35
C LEU A 371 26.20 2.49 -29.10
N GLY A 372 25.29 2.41 -28.13
CA GLY A 372 25.44 3.05 -26.82
C GLY A 372 25.68 4.56 -26.88
N LYS A 373 24.96 5.25 -27.79
CA LYS A 373 24.99 6.71 -28.05
C LYS A 373 26.32 7.29 -28.54
N LYS A 374 27.44 6.55 -28.46
CA LYS A 374 28.79 7.11 -28.71
C LYS A 374 29.65 6.31 -29.68
N THR A 375 29.37 5.03 -29.91
CA THR A 375 30.29 4.15 -30.65
C THR A 375 29.71 3.74 -31.98
N TRP A 376 30.30 4.17 -33.08
CA TRP A 376 29.96 3.67 -34.41
C TRP A 376 30.60 2.30 -34.64
N ILE A 377 29.80 1.32 -35.04
CA ILE A 377 30.24 -0.04 -35.35
C ILE A 377 29.69 -0.49 -36.69
N LEU A 378 30.32 -1.47 -37.33
CA LEU A 378 29.72 -2.15 -38.47
C LEU A 378 28.57 -3.06 -38.00
N PRO A 379 27.53 -3.29 -38.83
CA PRO A 379 26.42 -4.19 -38.50
C PRO A 379 26.89 -5.60 -38.10
N GLU A 380 27.99 -6.11 -38.70
CA GLU A 380 28.52 -7.44 -38.34
C GLU A 380 29.21 -7.48 -36.96
N GLN A 381 29.56 -6.33 -36.40
CA GLN A 381 30.11 -6.22 -35.04
C GLN A 381 29.02 -6.11 -33.98
N MET A 382 27.75 -5.95 -34.38
CA MET A 382 26.63 -5.95 -33.45
C MET A 382 26.42 -7.35 -32.89
N CYS A 383 26.37 -7.47 -31.57
CA CYS A 383 26.09 -8.75 -30.95
C CYS A 383 24.64 -9.17 -31.22
N ARG A 384 24.45 -10.19 -32.06
CA ARG A 384 23.11 -10.71 -32.40
C ARG A 384 22.30 -11.19 -31.20
N ARG A 385 22.95 -11.59 -30.09
CA ARG A 385 22.25 -12.12 -28.91
C ARG A 385 21.56 -11.02 -28.08
N CYS A 386 22.14 -9.83 -28.03
CA CYS A 386 21.56 -8.69 -27.32
C CYS A 386 21.15 -7.56 -28.26
N SER A 387 21.25 -7.76 -29.58
CA SER A 387 21.00 -6.74 -30.60
C SER A 387 21.74 -5.42 -30.33
N GLY A 388 22.95 -5.51 -29.76
CA GLY A 388 23.74 -4.35 -29.38
C GLY A 388 23.34 -3.67 -28.05
N SER A 389 22.28 -4.09 -27.35
CA SER A 389 21.87 -3.43 -26.11
C SER A 389 22.90 -3.55 -24.99
N GLY A 390 23.64 -4.67 -24.95
CA GLY A 390 24.54 -4.98 -23.84
C GLY A 390 23.83 -5.35 -22.52
N GLU A 391 22.51 -5.18 -22.43
CA GLU A 391 21.72 -5.43 -21.22
C GLU A 391 21.66 -6.91 -20.83
N ILE A 392 21.87 -7.81 -21.79
CA ILE A 392 21.87 -9.26 -21.56
C ILE A 392 23.31 -9.73 -21.41
N ALA A 393 23.59 -10.44 -20.30
CA ALA A 393 24.85 -11.13 -20.08
C ALA A 393 25.12 -12.13 -21.23
N CYS A 394 25.94 -11.71 -22.18
CA CYS A 394 26.32 -12.52 -23.33
C CYS A 394 27.81 -12.80 -23.26
N ALA A 395 28.18 -14.08 -23.16
CA ALA A 395 29.59 -14.50 -23.10
C ALA A 395 30.43 -13.99 -24.28
N LYS A 396 29.82 -13.75 -25.45
CA LYS A 396 30.52 -13.28 -26.66
C LYS A 396 30.81 -11.78 -26.67
N CYS A 397 29.91 -10.94 -26.16
CA CYS A 397 30.12 -9.49 -26.09
C CYS A 397 30.47 -8.98 -24.70
N GLN A 398 30.39 -9.82 -23.66
CA GLN A 398 30.61 -9.46 -22.26
C GLN A 398 29.79 -8.23 -21.84
N ALA A 399 28.50 -8.20 -22.23
CA ALA A 399 27.58 -7.08 -21.96
C ALA A 399 27.96 -5.74 -22.62
N THR A 400 28.94 -5.70 -23.53
CA THR A 400 29.30 -4.47 -24.26
C THR A 400 28.40 -4.19 -25.48
N GLY A 401 27.56 -5.14 -25.89
CA GLY A 401 26.77 -5.04 -27.13
C GLY A 401 27.57 -5.27 -28.42
N LYS A 402 28.91 -5.28 -28.35
CA LYS A 402 29.82 -5.45 -29.50
C LYS A 402 30.49 -6.82 -29.46
N VAL A 403 30.59 -7.50 -30.60
CA VAL A 403 31.41 -8.71 -30.76
C VAL A 403 32.69 -8.38 -31.53
N ASN A 404 33.82 -8.80 -30.96
CA ASN A 404 35.09 -8.75 -31.67
C ASN A 404 35.10 -9.84 -32.75
N LYS A 405 35.04 -9.44 -34.01
CA LYS A 405 35.18 -10.37 -35.13
C LYS A 405 36.66 -10.66 -35.36
N LYS A 406 37.03 -11.94 -35.51
CA LYS A 406 38.39 -12.33 -35.91
C LYS A 406 38.70 -11.66 -37.25
N CYS A 407 39.93 -11.19 -37.40
CA CYS A 407 40.39 -10.62 -38.66
C CYS A 407 40.31 -11.69 -39.77
N PRO A 408 39.63 -11.42 -40.90
CA PRO A 408 39.56 -12.40 -41.99
C PRO A 408 40.92 -12.61 -42.67
N LYS A 409 41.87 -11.68 -42.49
CA LYS A 409 43.19 -11.71 -43.12
C LYS A 409 44.32 -12.19 -42.22
N CYS A 410 44.06 -12.42 -40.92
CA CYS A 410 45.09 -12.91 -40.01
C CYS A 410 44.48 -13.72 -38.87
N GLN A 411 45.17 -14.75 -38.42
CA GLN A 411 44.80 -15.48 -37.20
C GLN A 411 45.53 -14.82 -36.03
N ASN A 412 44.80 -14.15 -35.14
CA ASN A 412 45.37 -13.51 -33.94
C ASN A 412 46.54 -12.53 -34.24
N GLY A 413 46.50 -11.84 -35.38
CA GLY A 413 47.49 -10.85 -35.78
C GLY A 413 48.60 -11.41 -36.65
N ARG A 414 48.62 -12.74 -36.83
CA ARG A 414 49.62 -13.46 -37.61
C ARG A 414 49.10 -13.75 -39.02
N ILE A 415 49.94 -13.44 -40.01
CA ILE A 415 49.67 -13.73 -41.41
C ILE A 415 50.51 -14.94 -41.79
N THR A 416 49.86 -15.97 -42.31
CA THR A 416 50.52 -17.16 -42.84
C THR A 416 51.49 -16.74 -43.94
N CYS A 417 52.75 -17.20 -43.85
CA CYS A 417 53.75 -16.81 -44.83
C CYS A 417 53.39 -17.40 -46.19
N HIS A 418 53.07 -16.56 -47.18
CA HIS A 418 52.68 -17.01 -48.52
C HIS A 418 53.80 -17.77 -49.24
N ILE A 419 55.08 -17.53 -48.89
CA ILE A 419 56.23 -18.16 -49.55
C ILE A 419 56.39 -19.63 -49.13
N CYS A 420 56.09 -19.96 -47.88
CA CYS A 420 56.15 -21.34 -47.38
C CYS A 420 54.77 -21.90 -47.03
N GLU A 421 53.70 -21.18 -47.38
CA GLU A 421 52.30 -21.54 -47.14
C GLU A 421 51.99 -21.94 -45.68
N GLY A 422 52.74 -21.38 -44.72
CA GLY A 422 52.57 -21.75 -43.30
C GLY A 422 53.36 -22.97 -42.84
N SER A 423 54.00 -23.71 -43.74
CA SER A 423 54.65 -24.99 -43.41
C SER A 423 55.90 -24.86 -42.54
N GLY A 424 56.59 -23.71 -42.57
CA GLY A 424 57.88 -23.52 -41.88
C GLY A 424 59.05 -24.35 -42.43
N ASN A 425 58.80 -25.32 -43.31
CA ASN A 425 59.76 -26.33 -43.73
C ASN A 425 60.73 -25.89 -44.84
N ARG A 426 60.71 -24.62 -45.23
CA ARG A 426 61.68 -24.04 -46.17
C ARG A 426 62.38 -22.87 -45.49
N THR A 427 63.68 -22.73 -45.72
CA THR A 427 64.47 -21.53 -45.38
C THR A 427 63.87 -20.33 -46.10
N CYS A 428 62.84 -19.74 -45.48
CA CYS A 428 62.12 -18.61 -46.01
C CYS A 428 62.67 -17.35 -45.35
N ASN A 429 63.31 -16.51 -46.14
CA ASN A 429 63.99 -15.30 -45.69
C ASN A 429 63.02 -14.29 -45.03
N VAL A 430 61.71 -14.46 -45.23
CA VAL A 430 60.65 -13.56 -44.73
C VAL A 430 60.09 -14.00 -43.38
N CYS A 431 59.99 -15.31 -43.11
CA CYS A 431 59.50 -15.84 -41.83
C CYS A 431 60.55 -16.60 -41.02
N SER A 432 61.79 -16.65 -41.51
CA SER A 432 62.91 -17.37 -40.91
C SER A 432 62.59 -18.83 -40.56
N GLY A 433 61.79 -19.49 -41.39
CA GLY A 433 61.39 -20.90 -41.19
C GLY A 433 60.28 -21.14 -40.16
N VAL A 434 59.65 -20.10 -39.60
CA VAL A 434 58.58 -20.26 -38.60
C VAL A 434 57.22 -20.58 -39.25
N GLY A 435 57.07 -20.38 -40.56
CA GLY A 435 55.78 -20.58 -41.26
C GLY A 435 54.83 -19.39 -41.15
N GLU A 436 54.93 -18.61 -40.07
CA GLU A 436 54.19 -17.37 -39.84
C GLU A 436 55.17 -16.22 -39.60
N PHE A 437 54.81 -15.01 -40.00
CA PHE A 437 55.59 -13.82 -39.61
C PHE A 437 54.67 -12.75 -39.02
N ILE A 438 55.16 -12.08 -37.98
CA ILE A 438 54.48 -10.96 -37.33
C ILE A 438 54.79 -9.71 -38.14
N ARG A 439 54.06 -9.50 -39.24
CA ARG A 439 53.83 -8.14 -39.74
C ARG A 439 52.54 -7.66 -39.12
N THR A 440 52.55 -6.43 -38.62
CA THR A 440 51.34 -5.72 -38.17
C THR A 440 50.31 -5.83 -39.29
N CYS A 441 49.31 -6.69 -39.13
CA CYS A 441 48.32 -6.92 -40.17
C CYS A 441 47.63 -5.58 -40.44
N SER A 442 47.82 -5.02 -41.65
CA SER A 442 47.30 -3.69 -42.01
C SER A 442 45.78 -3.59 -41.90
N TYR A 443 45.08 -4.72 -41.89
CA TYR A 443 43.63 -4.80 -41.73
C TYR A 443 43.15 -4.73 -40.27
N CYS A 444 43.96 -5.13 -39.28
CA CYS A 444 43.57 -5.13 -37.86
C CYS A 444 44.60 -4.47 -36.92
N GLY A 445 45.62 -3.82 -37.47
CA GLY A 445 46.73 -3.26 -36.70
C GLY A 445 47.51 -4.30 -35.91
N GLY A 446 47.55 -5.57 -36.34
CA GLY A 446 48.26 -6.66 -35.64
C GLY A 446 47.54 -7.25 -34.42
N SER A 447 46.34 -6.77 -34.07
CA SER A 447 45.59 -7.28 -32.90
C SER A 447 44.88 -8.62 -33.13
N GLY A 448 44.74 -9.06 -34.38
CA GLY A 448 44.06 -10.31 -34.72
C GLY A 448 42.54 -10.32 -34.64
N VAL A 449 41.99 -9.26 -34.08
CA VAL A 449 40.55 -8.98 -34.06
C VAL A 449 40.34 -7.64 -34.74
N VAL A 450 39.31 -7.52 -35.56
CA VAL A 450 38.91 -6.21 -36.09
C VAL A 450 38.10 -5.53 -34.97
N SER A 451 38.83 -5.06 -33.96
CA SER A 451 38.31 -4.08 -33.02
C SER A 451 38.19 -2.77 -33.80
N GLY A 452 36.99 -2.48 -34.31
CA GLY A 452 36.72 -1.17 -34.92
C GLY A 452 36.78 -0.10 -33.83
N TYR A 453 37.97 0.32 -33.45
CA TYR A 453 38.22 1.60 -32.81
C TYR A 453 38.66 2.51 -33.94
N TYR A 454 37.70 3.12 -34.64
CA TYR A 454 37.99 4.32 -35.41
C TYR A 454 38.15 5.46 -34.39
N SER A 455 39.31 5.52 -33.74
CA SER A 455 39.75 6.74 -33.07
C SER A 455 40.07 7.73 -34.18
N TYR A 456 39.41 8.88 -34.18
CA TYR A 456 39.79 9.98 -35.06
C TYR A 456 41.28 10.33 -34.85
N PRO A 457 42.01 10.71 -35.91
CA PRO A 457 43.29 11.40 -35.78
C PRO A 457 43.00 12.87 -35.46
N CYS A 458 42.79 13.19 -34.18
CA CYS A 458 42.90 14.56 -33.70
C CYS A 458 44.02 14.64 -32.66
N GLY A 459 45.15 15.24 -33.05
CA GLY A 459 46.19 15.73 -32.14
C GLY A 459 47.14 14.68 -31.56
N THR A 460 48.43 14.91 -31.79
CA THR A 460 49.63 14.33 -31.14
C THR A 460 49.45 13.46 -29.88
N ASN A 461 49.81 12.18 -30.03
CA ASN A 461 50.38 11.22 -29.08
C ASN A 461 50.35 11.53 -27.57
N ILE A 462 49.65 10.68 -26.79
CA ILE A 462 50.19 10.02 -25.59
C ILE A 462 49.58 8.60 -25.50
N PHE A 463 50.43 7.57 -25.56
CA PHE A 463 50.08 6.22 -25.13
C PHE A 463 50.18 6.16 -23.60
N LEU A 464 49.11 5.77 -22.91
CA LEU A 464 49.18 5.32 -21.52
C LEU A 464 48.80 3.84 -21.44
N SER A 465 49.82 3.00 -21.26
CA SER A 465 49.69 1.66 -20.72
C SER A 465 49.47 1.74 -19.21
N GLY A 466 48.40 1.12 -18.71
CA GLY A 466 48.31 0.71 -17.31
C GLY A 466 47.21 1.40 -16.50
N GLY A 467 46.28 0.58 -16.02
CA GLY A 467 45.80 0.61 -14.64
C GLY A 467 45.03 1.83 -14.15
N THR A 468 43.76 1.58 -13.84
CA THR A 468 42.98 2.25 -12.77
C THR A 468 42.58 3.71 -13.01
N PHE A 469 41.30 3.91 -13.34
CA PHE A 469 40.64 5.20 -13.14
C PHE A 469 40.27 5.35 -11.66
N MET A 470 40.97 6.22 -10.95
CA MET A 470 40.41 6.94 -9.80
C MET A 470 39.83 8.27 -10.30
N VAL A 471 38.55 8.49 -10.06
CA VAL A 471 37.92 9.80 -10.22
C VAL A 471 37.81 10.42 -8.82
N GLY A 472 38.64 11.44 -8.56
CA GLY A 472 38.34 12.53 -7.62
C GLY A 472 38.30 13.82 -8.46
N THR A 473 37.54 14.87 -8.14
CA THR A 473 36.94 15.29 -6.89
C THR A 473 35.80 16.27 -7.21
N SER A 474 34.70 16.22 -6.46
CA SER A 474 33.95 17.43 -6.11
C SER A 474 33.34 17.24 -4.73
N SER A 475 33.70 18.14 -3.82
CA SER A 475 33.32 18.16 -2.42
C SER A 475 31.86 18.57 -2.28
N TRP A 476 30.99 17.58 -2.04
CA TRP A 476 29.65 17.77 -1.52
C TRP A 476 29.41 16.76 -0.40
N TYR A 477 28.91 17.25 0.74
CA TYR A 477 28.54 16.46 1.92
C TYR A 477 27.56 15.34 1.54
N GLY A 478 28.09 14.15 1.28
CA GLY A 478 27.32 12.94 1.03
C GLY A 478 27.10 12.19 2.33
N TYR A 479 25.84 12.14 2.78
CA TYR A 479 25.41 11.12 3.74
C TYR A 479 25.83 9.73 3.23
N PRO A 480 26.28 8.81 4.10
CA PRO A 480 26.72 7.49 3.67
C PRO A 480 25.53 6.73 3.06
N TYR A 481 25.48 6.66 1.73
CA TYR A 481 24.58 5.77 1.02
C TYR A 481 25.01 4.33 1.34
N TYR A 482 24.24 3.64 2.19
CA TYR A 482 24.37 2.21 2.41
C TYR A 482 23.97 1.48 1.13
N THR A 483 24.91 1.21 0.24
CA THR A 483 24.66 0.37 -0.93
C THR A 483 24.45 -1.08 -0.46
N THR A 484 23.20 -1.54 -0.45
CA THR A 484 22.86 -2.94 -0.22
C THR A 484 23.34 -3.78 -1.40
N LYS A 485 24.38 -4.59 -1.20
CA LYS A 485 24.77 -5.60 -2.19
C LYS A 485 23.89 -6.83 -2.00
N THR A 486 23.31 -7.31 -3.10
CA THR A 486 22.56 -8.57 -3.11
C THR A 486 23.45 -9.70 -2.62
N CYS A 487 22.92 -10.55 -1.75
CA CYS A 487 23.68 -11.65 -1.17
C CYS A 487 24.04 -12.64 -2.27
N PRO A 488 25.32 -12.85 -2.61
CA PRO A 488 25.73 -13.68 -3.74
C PRO A 488 25.30 -15.15 -3.57
N ALA A 489 25.17 -15.63 -2.33
CA ALA A 489 24.77 -17.02 -2.05
C ALA A 489 23.27 -17.32 -2.27
N CYS A 490 22.39 -16.31 -2.29
CA CYS A 490 20.96 -16.49 -2.58
C CYS A 490 20.42 -15.58 -3.68
N ASN A 491 21.32 -14.82 -4.32
CA ASN A 491 21.05 -13.86 -5.37
C ASN A 491 19.90 -12.88 -5.04
N GLY A 492 19.83 -12.39 -3.80
CA GLY A 492 18.80 -11.45 -3.36
C GLY A 492 17.58 -12.06 -2.65
N ASN A 493 17.36 -13.38 -2.72
CA ASN A 493 16.09 -13.99 -2.30
C ASN A 493 15.99 -14.33 -0.80
N GLY A 494 17.08 -14.16 -0.04
CA GLY A 494 17.14 -14.55 1.38
C GLY A 494 17.18 -16.06 1.62
N ARG A 495 17.02 -16.87 0.56
CA ARG A 495 16.81 -18.31 0.64
C ARG A 495 17.68 -19.00 -0.40
N ILE A 496 18.32 -20.09 0.00
CA ILE A 496 19.07 -20.92 -0.96
C ILE A 496 18.03 -21.81 -1.64
N SER A 497 18.06 -21.93 -2.97
CA SER A 497 17.05 -22.69 -3.75
C SER A 497 17.12 -24.21 -3.56
N ILE A 498 17.87 -24.67 -2.56
CA ILE A 498 18.04 -26.08 -2.25
C ILE A 498 16.84 -26.49 -1.39
N VAL A 499 16.04 -27.37 -1.98
CA VAL A 499 14.96 -28.08 -1.29
C VAL A 499 15.52 -28.71 -0.02
N CYS A 500 14.86 -28.51 1.13
CA CYS A 500 15.35 -29.08 2.39
C CYS A 500 15.48 -30.60 2.23
N THR A 501 16.71 -31.11 2.27
CA THR A 501 17.02 -32.53 2.03
C THR A 501 16.41 -33.43 3.10
N TYR A 502 16.26 -32.91 4.32
CA TYR A 502 15.67 -33.63 5.44
C TYR A 502 14.18 -33.93 5.26
N CYS A 503 13.41 -32.99 4.68
CA CYS A 503 11.97 -33.18 4.45
C CYS A 503 11.58 -33.25 2.98
N GLY A 504 12.52 -33.35 2.05
CA GLY A 504 12.26 -33.31 0.61
C GLY A 504 11.46 -32.10 0.12
N GLY A 505 11.46 -30.99 0.86
CA GLY A 505 10.69 -29.79 0.52
C GLY A 505 9.29 -29.66 1.11
N TYR A 506 8.78 -30.69 1.79
CA TYR A 506 7.40 -30.71 2.31
C TYR A 506 7.19 -29.91 3.61
N GLY A 507 8.27 -29.46 4.27
CA GLY A 507 8.19 -28.75 5.54
C GLY A 507 7.84 -29.62 6.76
N LYS A 508 7.49 -30.89 6.56
CA LYS A 508 7.08 -31.83 7.62
C LYS A 508 7.92 -33.10 7.56
N MET A 509 8.11 -33.78 8.69
CA MET A 509 8.91 -35.02 8.70
C MET A 509 8.16 -36.17 8.01
N ILE A 510 8.86 -36.90 7.15
CA ILE A 510 8.34 -38.06 6.42
C ILE A 510 8.27 -39.24 7.42
N CYS A 511 7.10 -39.87 7.60
CA CYS A 511 7.03 -41.09 8.42
C CYS A 511 7.61 -42.26 7.58
N PRO A 512 8.65 -42.96 8.04
CA PRO A 512 9.32 -44.00 7.26
C PRO A 512 8.49 -45.28 7.09
N LYS A 513 7.27 -45.37 7.65
CA LYS A 513 6.38 -46.54 7.52
C LYS A 513 5.13 -46.16 6.74
N THR A 514 4.90 -46.84 5.62
CA THR A 514 3.90 -46.50 4.61
C THR A 514 2.49 -47.03 4.87
N GLU A 515 2.26 -47.97 5.79
CA GLU A 515 0.91 -48.57 5.88
C GLU A 515 0.21 -48.49 7.24
N LYS A 516 0.90 -48.47 8.39
CA LYS A 516 0.26 -48.22 9.71
C LYS A 516 1.26 -47.60 10.69
N CYS A 517 1.37 -46.27 10.67
CA CYS A 517 2.21 -45.49 11.58
C CYS A 517 1.28 -44.71 12.51
N ASP A 518 1.19 -45.11 13.78
CA ASP A 518 0.27 -44.50 14.78
C ASP A 518 0.55 -42.99 15.00
N LEU A 519 1.74 -42.54 14.62
CA LEU A 519 2.14 -41.13 14.67
C LEU A 519 1.61 -40.29 13.47
N CYS A 520 1.28 -40.94 12.34
CA CYS A 520 0.80 -40.25 11.15
C CYS A 520 -0.58 -40.72 10.66
N ASN A 521 -1.22 -41.71 11.30
CA ASN A 521 -2.52 -42.25 10.88
C ASN A 521 -2.61 -42.60 9.37
N GLY A 522 -1.49 -43.01 8.76
CA GLY A 522 -1.45 -43.40 7.36
C GLY A 522 -1.31 -42.26 6.33
N VAL A 523 -1.17 -40.99 6.73
CA VAL A 523 -0.97 -39.88 5.75
C VAL A 523 0.48 -39.73 5.26
N GLY A 524 1.43 -40.54 5.75
CA GLY A 524 2.83 -40.54 5.30
C GLY A 524 3.72 -39.42 5.85
N PHE A 525 3.15 -38.44 6.57
CA PHE A 525 3.91 -37.35 7.22
C PHE A 525 3.49 -37.19 8.68
N SER A 526 4.44 -37.00 9.59
CA SER A 526 4.12 -36.68 10.98
C SER A 526 3.56 -35.25 11.11
N LYS A 527 2.78 -34.97 12.17
CA LYS A 527 2.36 -33.59 12.51
C LYS A 527 3.54 -32.68 12.93
N ALA A 528 4.72 -33.24 13.18
CA ALA A 528 5.90 -32.48 13.56
C ALA A 528 6.50 -31.72 12.38
N MET A 529 6.77 -30.42 12.60
CA MET A 529 7.48 -29.58 11.64
C MET A 529 8.92 -30.06 11.46
N CYS A 530 9.42 -30.02 10.23
CA CYS A 530 10.82 -30.36 9.95
C CYS A 530 11.75 -29.41 10.72
N PRO A 531 12.67 -29.92 11.57
CA PRO A 531 13.53 -29.08 12.39
C PRO A 531 14.51 -28.24 11.53
N ASP A 532 14.90 -28.73 10.36
CA ASP A 532 15.90 -28.07 9.50
C ASP A 532 15.35 -26.89 8.69
N CYS A 533 14.03 -26.85 8.45
CA CYS A 533 13.39 -25.77 7.70
C CYS A 533 12.20 -25.13 8.42
N GLU A 534 11.93 -25.54 9.65
CA GLU A 534 10.85 -25.03 10.51
C GLU A 534 9.50 -24.96 9.79
N GLY A 535 9.12 -25.98 9.04
CA GLY A 535 7.84 -25.99 8.30
C GLY A 535 7.87 -25.39 6.90
N ARG A 536 8.97 -24.74 6.48
CA ARG A 536 8.98 -23.88 5.27
C ARG A 536 9.40 -24.58 3.98
N GLY A 537 9.93 -25.80 4.06
CA GLY A 537 10.35 -26.61 2.90
C GLY A 537 11.65 -26.17 2.21
N ARG A 538 12.23 -25.04 2.59
CA ARG A 538 13.50 -24.53 2.03
C ARG A 538 14.37 -23.95 3.15
N ILE A 539 15.68 -24.07 3.00
CA ILE A 539 16.66 -23.66 4.02
C ILE A 539 16.94 -22.16 3.87
N ILE A 540 16.93 -21.43 4.98
CA ILE A 540 17.29 -20.01 5.04
C ILE A 540 18.75 -19.85 4.63
N CYS A 541 19.05 -18.85 3.79
CA CYS A 541 20.43 -18.59 3.38
C CYS A 541 21.27 -18.20 4.60
N ARG A 542 22.26 -19.03 4.95
CA ARG A 542 23.13 -18.81 6.12
C ARG A 542 23.86 -17.47 6.06
N ASP A 543 24.27 -17.06 4.85
CA ASP A 543 25.08 -15.86 4.64
C ASP A 543 24.31 -14.55 4.86
N CYS A 544 23.00 -14.54 4.60
CA CYS A 544 22.16 -13.35 4.80
C CYS A 544 21.05 -13.51 5.85
N LYS A 545 20.98 -14.66 6.51
CA LYS A 545 19.97 -15.00 7.53
C LYS A 545 18.54 -14.69 7.09
N GLY A 546 18.21 -14.91 5.82
CA GLY A 546 16.86 -14.65 5.29
C GLY A 546 16.64 -13.26 4.68
N LYS A 547 17.60 -12.34 4.82
CA LYS A 547 17.41 -10.92 4.45
C LYS A 547 17.64 -10.61 2.97
N GLY A 548 18.35 -11.48 2.24
CA GLY A 548 18.60 -11.30 0.80
C GLY A 548 19.80 -10.41 0.44
N PHE A 549 20.39 -9.71 1.41
CA PHE A 549 21.51 -8.80 1.20
C PHE A 549 22.69 -9.12 2.15
N SER A 550 23.92 -8.83 1.72
CA SER A 550 25.15 -9.02 2.52
C SER A 550 25.85 -7.69 2.82
N GLY A 551 26.64 -7.65 3.90
CA GLY A 551 27.37 -6.45 4.34
C GLY A 551 26.75 -5.76 5.57
N GLN A 552 27.17 -4.52 5.85
CA GLN A 552 26.73 -3.77 7.05
C GLN A 552 25.23 -3.49 7.12
N ALA A 553 24.50 -3.62 6.00
CA ALA A 553 23.04 -3.60 5.95
C ALA A 553 22.36 -4.77 6.69
N GLN A 554 23.13 -5.74 7.23
CA GLN A 554 22.58 -6.78 8.11
C GLN A 554 22.28 -6.29 9.52
N LYS A 555 22.88 -5.18 9.97
CA LYS A 555 22.69 -4.62 11.30
C LYS A 555 21.39 -3.81 11.35
N PHE A 556 20.61 -3.98 12.41
CA PHE A 556 19.46 -3.10 12.65
C PHE A 556 19.97 -1.69 13.02
N PRO A 557 19.26 -0.61 12.65
CA PRO A 557 19.50 0.70 13.24
C PRO A 557 19.40 0.58 14.77
N GLY A 558 20.51 0.80 15.50
CA GLY A 558 20.57 0.70 16.96
C GLY A 558 21.45 -0.43 17.53
N GLU A 559 22.03 -1.33 16.73
CA GLU A 559 22.89 -2.41 17.28
C GLU A 559 24.31 -1.98 17.70
N ASP A 560 24.78 -0.79 17.30
CA ASP A 560 26.11 -0.26 17.70
C ASP A 560 26.05 1.11 18.43
N GLU A 561 24.88 1.68 18.70
CA GLU A 561 24.77 2.95 19.42
C GLU A 561 24.83 2.72 20.94
N LYS A 562 26.04 2.66 21.49
CA LYS A 562 26.22 2.97 22.92
C LYS A 562 25.83 4.45 23.11
N PRO A 563 24.89 4.78 24.01
CA PRO A 563 24.56 6.18 24.28
C PRO A 563 25.83 6.91 24.75
N PRO A 564 26.07 8.15 24.29
CA PRO A 564 27.18 8.94 24.79
C PRO A 564 27.02 9.13 26.30
N LEU A 565 28.14 8.98 27.02
CA LEU A 565 28.21 9.29 28.45
C LEU A 565 27.69 10.72 28.69
N PRO A 566 26.95 10.96 29.79
CA PRO A 566 26.46 12.29 30.11
C PRO A 566 27.65 13.24 30.23
N THR A 567 27.64 14.31 29.46
CA THR A 567 28.56 15.43 29.64
C THR A 567 28.00 16.30 30.75
N ASP A 568 28.72 16.36 31.87
CA ASP A 568 28.43 17.23 33.00
C ASP A 568 28.35 18.68 32.52
N THR A 569 27.13 19.21 32.45
CA THR A 569 26.89 20.62 32.18
C THR A 569 26.53 21.30 33.51
N PRO A 570 27.22 22.36 33.94
CA PRO A 570 26.97 23.00 35.23
C PRO A 570 25.62 23.74 35.22
N LEU A 571 24.87 23.58 36.32
CA LEU A 571 23.64 24.33 36.61
C LEU A 571 23.91 25.84 36.70
N PRO A 572 23.08 26.70 36.09
CA PRO A 572 23.17 28.14 36.27
C PRO A 572 22.61 28.56 37.64
N ALA A 573 23.33 29.48 38.27
CA ALA A 573 23.04 30.06 39.56
C ALA A 573 21.73 30.87 39.56
N GLY A 574 21.16 30.97 40.77
CA GLY A 574 19.81 31.45 41.04
C GLY A 574 19.50 32.89 40.63
N ALA A 575 18.21 33.14 40.47
CA ALA A 575 17.61 34.46 40.59
C ALA A 575 16.32 34.33 41.40
N GLY A 576 16.38 34.69 42.68
CA GLY A 576 15.22 34.77 43.55
C GLY A 576 14.35 35.99 43.22
N LYS A 577 13.04 35.86 43.43
CA LYS A 577 12.16 37.00 43.72
C LYS A 577 11.13 36.65 44.79
N SER A 578 11.16 37.51 45.81
CA SER A 578 10.27 37.66 46.95
C SER A 578 8.81 37.88 46.54
N GLN A 579 7.89 37.18 47.19
CA GLN A 579 6.48 37.59 47.29
C GLN A 579 6.25 38.28 48.63
N LYS A 580 5.76 39.53 48.57
CA LYS A 580 5.15 40.24 49.69
C LYS A 580 3.67 39.85 49.78
N MET A 581 3.23 39.47 50.97
CA MET A 581 1.83 39.46 51.38
C MET A 581 1.42 40.84 51.90
N ALA A 582 0.15 41.21 51.68
CA ALA A 582 -0.62 42.15 52.48
C ALA A 582 -2.11 42.04 52.09
N PRO A 583 -3.04 42.49 52.94
CA PRO A 583 -3.20 42.27 54.38
C PRO A 583 -4.31 41.25 54.70
#